data_AF-A0AAW2EN95-F1
#
_entry.id   AF-A0AAW2EN95-F1
#
_cell.length_a   1.000
_cell.length_b   1.000
_cell.length_c   1.000
_cell.angle_alpha   90.00
_cell.angle_beta   90.00
_cell.angle_gamma   90.00
#
_symmetry.space_group_name_H-M   'P 1'
#
loop_
_entity.id
_entity.type
_entity.pdbx_description
1 polymer ?
#
loop_
_entity_poly.entity_id
_entity_poly.type
_entity_poly.pdbx_seq_one_letter_code
_entity_poly.pdbx_strand_id
1 'polypeptide(L)'
;MTNAEEAIPFYYSMSGNREEDEKLLEPIKYILQVPGKQIRAKLAQAFNYWLKISEERLQAIDNIVNMLHNSSIVIDDIQDNSILRRGIPVAHSVYGIANSLSAANYVLFIALERVVNLQHPAATKVYMEQLLELHRGQGMDIFWRDNFICPSEEDYKTMTIRKTGGLFNLAVRLMKLFSTCEEDFSSLIATLGLYFQIRDDYCNLCLSEYTENKSYCEDLTEGKFSFPIIHALTSNPDDRQIINILRQRTKDIEVKRYCIKLLEKFGSFKYTRNVLEELDSTARAEIERLGGNPILVKILDELKNWDTKDASKDPLTGTFL
;
A
#
# COMPACT_ATOMS: atom_id res chain seq x y z
N MET A 1 -3.96 29.93 -33.98
CA MET A 1 -4.28 29.27 -32.71
C MET A 1 -3.34 28.09 -32.59
N THR A 2 -2.29 28.23 -31.81
CA THR A 2 -1.34 27.14 -31.51
C THR A 2 -2.09 26.09 -30.71
N ASN A 3 -2.31 24.92 -31.30
CA ASN A 3 -2.73 23.73 -30.57
C ASN A 3 -1.68 23.50 -29.48
N ALA A 4 -2.05 23.73 -28.22
CA ALA A 4 -1.30 23.13 -27.13
C ALA A 4 -1.44 21.63 -27.33
N GLU A 5 -0.34 20.94 -27.65
CA GLU A 5 -0.32 19.49 -27.61
C GLU A 5 -0.77 19.08 -26.21
N GLU A 6 -1.97 18.50 -26.09
CA GLU A 6 -2.44 17.96 -24.82
C GLU A 6 -1.36 17.00 -24.31
N ALA A 7 -0.84 17.29 -23.12
CA ALA A 7 0.20 16.49 -22.51
C ALA A 7 -0.30 15.04 -22.41
N ILE A 8 0.47 14.12 -22.99
CA ILE A 8 0.14 12.70 -22.99
C ILE A 8 0.00 12.25 -21.52
N PRO A 9 -1.12 11.62 -21.13
CA PRO A 9 -1.27 11.10 -19.77
C PRO A 9 -0.08 10.20 -19.39
N PHE A 10 0.42 10.34 -18.17
CA PHE A 10 1.67 9.68 -17.75
C PHE A 10 1.62 8.14 -17.84
N TYR A 11 0.41 7.58 -17.87
CA TYR A 11 0.12 6.14 -17.93
C TYR A 11 -0.14 5.63 -19.34
N TYR A 12 -0.01 6.46 -20.39
CA TYR A 12 -0.05 6.02 -21.79
C TYR A 12 1.34 5.58 -22.24
N SER A 13 1.39 4.68 -23.22
CA SER A 13 2.64 4.24 -23.84
C SER A 13 3.25 5.36 -24.68
N MET A 14 4.59 5.49 -24.71
CA MET A 14 5.28 6.42 -25.61
C MET A 14 5.38 5.87 -27.03
N SER A 15 5.41 4.55 -27.18
CA SER A 15 5.51 3.85 -28.45
C SER A 15 4.17 3.35 -28.99
N GLY A 16 3.10 3.44 -28.20
CA GLY A 16 1.77 2.91 -28.50
C GLY A 16 0.86 3.85 -29.31
N ASN A 17 -0.28 3.30 -29.72
CA ASN A 17 -1.37 4.05 -30.34
C ASN A 17 -2.27 4.69 -29.27
N ARG A 18 -2.39 6.02 -29.30
CA ARG A 18 -3.17 6.78 -28.31
C ARG A 18 -4.65 6.38 -28.25
N GLU A 19 -5.27 6.07 -29.38
CA GLU A 19 -6.68 5.64 -29.41
C GLU A 19 -6.87 4.24 -28.82
N GLU A 20 -5.86 3.40 -28.91
CA GLU A 20 -5.86 2.08 -28.27
C GLU A 20 -5.64 2.22 -26.77
N ASP A 21 -4.66 3.00 -26.35
CA ASP A 21 -4.39 3.30 -24.95
C ASP A 21 -5.63 3.88 -24.25
N GLU A 22 -6.35 4.78 -24.90
CA GLU A 22 -7.59 5.35 -24.34
C GLU A 22 -8.65 4.28 -24.05
N LYS A 23 -8.81 3.30 -24.93
CA LYS A 23 -9.78 2.20 -24.77
C LYS A 23 -9.30 1.17 -23.74
N LEU A 24 -8.02 0.81 -23.80
CA LEU A 24 -7.44 -0.26 -22.96
C LEU A 24 -7.24 0.19 -21.52
N LEU A 25 -7.02 1.48 -21.28
CA LEU A 25 -6.69 2.02 -19.96
C LEU A 25 -7.88 2.66 -19.24
N GLU A 26 -9.12 2.47 -19.72
CA GLU A 26 -10.33 2.92 -19.01
C GLU A 26 -10.38 2.46 -17.55
N PRO A 27 -10.05 1.20 -17.19
CA PRO A 27 -10.03 0.77 -15.78
C PRO A 27 -9.03 1.53 -14.92
N ILE A 28 -7.89 1.93 -15.49
CA ILE A 28 -6.85 2.72 -14.81
C ILE A 28 -7.30 4.17 -14.69
N LYS A 29 -7.83 4.76 -15.77
CA LYS A 29 -8.41 6.11 -15.77
C LYS A 29 -9.52 6.22 -14.72
N TYR A 30 -10.36 5.20 -14.58
CA TYR A 30 -11.43 5.13 -13.58
C TYR A 30 -10.91 5.27 -12.15
N ILE A 31 -9.92 4.47 -11.74
CA ILE A 31 -9.37 4.55 -10.38
C ILE A 31 -8.59 5.85 -10.12
N LEU A 32 -8.06 6.47 -11.17
CA LEU A 32 -7.38 7.77 -11.08
C LEU A 32 -8.33 8.94 -10.84
N GLN A 33 -9.64 8.78 -11.11
CA GLN A 33 -10.66 9.81 -10.82
C GLN A 33 -10.81 10.09 -9.32
N VAL A 34 -10.45 9.10 -8.47
CA VAL A 34 -10.48 9.25 -7.02
C VAL A 34 -9.05 9.23 -6.50
N PRO A 35 -8.36 10.38 -6.48
CA PRO A 35 -6.98 10.44 -6.01
C PRO A 35 -6.92 10.05 -4.53
N GLY A 36 -5.97 9.18 -4.19
CA GLY A 36 -5.68 8.86 -2.79
C GLY A 36 -4.99 10.04 -2.08
N LYS A 37 -4.56 9.84 -0.83
CA LYS A 37 -3.87 10.87 -0.01
C LYS A 37 -2.50 11.32 -0.55
N GLN A 38 -2.10 10.88 -1.75
CA GLN A 38 -0.84 11.20 -2.45
C GLN A 38 0.43 11.07 -1.59
N ILE A 39 0.40 10.19 -0.59
CA ILE A 39 1.50 10.05 0.38
C ILE A 39 2.81 9.65 -0.31
N ARG A 40 2.73 8.85 -1.39
CA ARG A 40 3.90 8.40 -2.16
C ARG A 40 4.64 9.55 -2.86
N ALA A 41 3.91 10.48 -3.47
CA ALA A 41 4.51 11.68 -4.08
C ALA A 41 5.19 12.56 -3.03
N LYS A 42 4.53 12.77 -1.88
CA LYS A 42 5.13 13.47 -0.73
C LYS A 42 6.39 12.77 -0.22
N LEU A 43 6.40 11.43 -0.20
CA LEU A 43 7.56 10.65 0.21
C LEU A 43 8.71 10.76 -0.80
N ALA A 44 8.44 10.73 -2.10
CA ALA A 44 9.48 10.94 -3.12
C ALA A 44 10.14 12.32 -2.95
N GLN A 45 9.34 13.37 -2.71
CA GLN A 45 9.84 14.70 -2.37
C GLN A 45 10.63 14.71 -1.06
N ALA A 46 10.16 14.01 -0.03
CA ALA A 46 10.86 13.89 1.24
C ALA A 46 12.23 13.23 1.06
N PHE A 47 12.34 12.12 0.32
CA PHE A 47 13.65 11.53 0.02
C PHE A 47 14.51 12.42 -0.87
N ASN A 48 13.91 13.24 -1.75
CA ASN A 48 14.68 14.18 -2.57
C ASN A 48 15.35 15.30 -1.74
N TYR A 49 14.87 15.58 -0.53
CA TYR A 49 15.56 16.45 0.42
C TYR A 49 17.01 16.01 0.67
N TRP A 50 17.23 14.70 0.76
CA TRP A 50 18.56 14.11 0.89
C TRP A 50 19.23 13.85 -0.46
N LEU A 51 18.47 13.30 -1.42
CA LEU A 51 19.03 12.80 -2.68
C LEU A 51 19.35 13.91 -3.70
N LYS A 52 18.66 15.06 -3.63
CA LYS A 52 18.96 16.27 -4.44
C LYS A 52 19.09 16.02 -5.95
N ILE A 53 18.22 15.17 -6.50
CA ILE A 53 18.13 14.95 -7.95
C ILE A 53 17.35 16.09 -8.62
N SER A 54 17.50 16.24 -9.94
CA SER A 54 16.77 17.27 -10.69
C SER A 54 15.26 17.02 -10.68
N GLU A 55 14.48 18.10 -10.75
CA GLU A 55 13.01 18.04 -10.75
C GLU A 55 12.46 17.18 -11.90
N GLU A 56 13.08 17.25 -13.07
CA GLU A 56 12.73 16.42 -14.23
C GLU A 56 12.87 14.91 -13.92
N ARG A 57 13.98 14.52 -13.26
CA ARG A 57 14.22 13.12 -12.89
C ARG A 57 13.30 12.69 -11.76
N LEU A 58 13.04 13.56 -10.80
CA LEU A 58 12.08 13.31 -9.73
C LEU A 58 10.69 13.04 -10.30
N GLN A 59 10.19 13.91 -11.18
CA GLN A 59 8.88 13.74 -11.80
C GLN A 59 8.78 12.47 -12.65
N ALA A 60 9.84 12.13 -13.39
CA ALA A 60 9.89 10.90 -14.17
C ALA A 60 9.78 9.65 -13.27
N ILE A 61 10.50 9.64 -12.16
CA ILE A 61 10.46 8.53 -11.18
C ILE A 61 9.11 8.49 -10.44
N ASP A 62 8.55 9.64 -10.07
CA ASP A 62 7.24 9.72 -9.43
C ASP A 62 6.14 9.17 -10.35
N ASN A 63 6.19 9.47 -11.65
CA ASN A 63 5.27 8.90 -12.64
C ASN A 63 5.37 7.37 -12.71
N ILE A 64 6.59 6.82 -12.72
CA ILE A 64 6.85 5.36 -12.67
C ILE A 64 6.21 4.74 -11.44
N VAL A 65 6.47 5.30 -10.26
CA VAL A 65 5.95 4.81 -8.99
C VAL A 65 4.42 4.89 -8.95
N ASN A 66 3.83 5.98 -9.46
CA ASN A 66 2.38 6.15 -9.52
C ASN A 66 1.71 5.17 -10.49
N MET A 67 2.31 4.88 -11.65
CA MET A 67 1.82 3.85 -12.57
C MET A 67 1.76 2.49 -11.87
N LEU A 68 2.87 2.08 -11.25
CA LEU A 68 2.97 0.80 -10.56
C LEU A 68 2.01 0.71 -9.37
N HIS A 69 1.87 1.80 -8.60
CA HIS A 69 0.96 1.83 -7.46
C HIS A 69 -0.51 1.62 -7.88
N ASN A 70 -0.95 2.32 -8.93
CA ASN A 70 -2.34 2.22 -9.39
C ASN A 70 -2.59 0.87 -10.08
N SER A 71 -1.63 0.37 -10.87
CA SER A 71 -1.68 -0.98 -11.42
C SER A 71 -1.77 -2.05 -10.32
N SER A 72 -0.93 -1.95 -9.30
CA SER A 72 -0.95 -2.91 -8.18
C SER A 72 -2.26 -2.86 -7.41
N ILE A 73 -2.87 -1.68 -7.23
CA ILE A 73 -4.20 -1.55 -6.61
C ILE A 73 -5.26 -2.35 -7.37
N VAL A 74 -5.32 -2.23 -8.69
CA VAL A 74 -6.32 -2.95 -9.49
C VAL A 74 -6.13 -4.45 -9.39
N ILE A 75 -4.87 -4.91 -9.42
CA ILE A 75 -4.53 -6.33 -9.29
C ILE A 75 -4.87 -6.85 -7.88
N ASP A 76 -4.51 -6.11 -6.84
CA ASP A 76 -4.78 -6.40 -5.43
C ASP A 76 -6.29 -6.49 -5.17
N ASP A 77 -7.08 -5.52 -5.65
CA ASP A 77 -8.55 -5.55 -5.55
C ASP A 77 -9.16 -6.82 -6.16
N ILE A 78 -8.62 -7.29 -7.29
CA ILE A 78 -9.04 -8.54 -7.93
C ILE A 78 -8.63 -9.76 -7.08
N GLN A 79 -7.39 -9.78 -6.59
CA GLN A 79 -6.83 -10.88 -5.80
C GLN A 79 -7.53 -11.05 -4.45
N ASP A 80 -8.04 -9.95 -3.90
CA ASP A 80 -8.68 -9.88 -2.59
C ASP A 80 -10.20 -9.99 -2.67
N ASN A 81 -10.78 -9.88 -3.87
CA ASN A 81 -12.23 -9.76 -4.10
C ASN A 81 -12.84 -8.56 -3.36
N SER A 82 -12.10 -7.45 -3.31
CA SER A 82 -12.53 -6.22 -2.66
C SER A 82 -13.77 -5.65 -3.35
N ILE A 83 -14.59 -4.90 -2.62
CA ILE A 83 -15.86 -4.36 -3.14
C ILE A 83 -15.72 -2.88 -3.49
N LEU A 84 -15.04 -2.12 -2.62
CA LEU A 84 -14.87 -0.68 -2.76
C LEU A 84 -13.39 -0.31 -2.73
N ARG A 85 -13.05 0.75 -3.46
CA ARG A 85 -11.75 1.42 -3.37
C ARG A 85 -11.98 2.92 -3.31
N ARG A 86 -11.58 3.56 -2.21
CA ARG A 86 -11.73 5.01 -1.98
C ARG A 86 -13.19 5.47 -2.12
N GLY A 87 -14.14 4.64 -1.66
CA GLY A 87 -15.57 4.95 -1.63
C GLY A 87 -16.31 4.77 -2.95
N ILE A 88 -15.63 4.33 -4.01
CA ILE A 88 -16.25 3.94 -5.28
C ILE A 88 -16.10 2.43 -5.52
N PRO A 89 -16.96 1.80 -6.33
CA PRO A 89 -16.78 0.41 -6.74
C PRO A 89 -15.38 0.15 -7.30
N VAL A 90 -14.83 -1.03 -7.04
CA VAL A 90 -13.56 -1.46 -7.66
C VAL A 90 -13.66 -1.56 -9.19
N ALA A 91 -12.56 -1.31 -9.89
CA ALA A 91 -12.54 -1.29 -11.35
C ALA A 91 -13.07 -2.58 -11.99
N HIS A 92 -12.72 -3.73 -11.42
CA HIS A 92 -13.15 -5.04 -11.93
C HIS A 92 -14.65 -5.31 -11.79
N SER A 93 -15.35 -4.61 -10.90
CA SER A 93 -16.81 -4.66 -10.79
C SER A 93 -17.51 -3.84 -11.89
N VAL A 94 -16.83 -2.85 -12.49
CA VAL A 94 -17.37 -1.98 -13.55
C VAL A 94 -16.98 -2.49 -14.94
N TYR A 95 -15.70 -2.80 -15.14
CA TYR A 95 -15.13 -3.16 -16.44
C TYR A 95 -14.90 -4.67 -16.62
N GLY A 96 -15.18 -5.46 -15.58
CA GLY A 96 -14.89 -6.88 -15.54
C GLY A 96 -13.43 -7.19 -15.20
N ILE A 97 -13.23 -8.40 -14.67
CA ILE A 97 -11.91 -8.90 -14.23
C ILE A 97 -10.91 -8.93 -15.39
N ALA A 98 -11.30 -9.49 -16.54
CA ALA A 98 -10.40 -9.67 -17.67
C ALA A 98 -9.84 -8.34 -18.20
N ASN A 99 -10.69 -7.34 -18.38
CA ASN A 99 -10.27 -6.03 -18.86
C ASN A 99 -9.40 -5.31 -17.82
N SER A 100 -9.83 -5.30 -16.55
CA SER A 100 -9.10 -4.63 -15.47
C SER A 100 -7.71 -5.23 -15.25
N LEU A 101 -7.60 -6.56 -15.28
CA LEU A 101 -6.33 -7.27 -15.17
C LEU A 101 -5.41 -6.97 -16.37
N SER A 102 -5.95 -6.99 -17.59
CA SER A 102 -5.20 -6.66 -18.80
C SER A 102 -4.65 -5.22 -18.76
N ALA A 103 -5.50 -4.26 -18.40
CA ALA A 103 -5.14 -2.84 -18.26
C ALA A 103 -4.03 -2.64 -17.21
N ALA A 104 -4.16 -3.27 -16.05
CA ALA A 104 -3.16 -3.19 -15.00
C ALA A 104 -1.82 -3.78 -15.43
N ASN A 105 -1.82 -4.97 -16.05
CA ASN A 105 -0.61 -5.59 -16.59
C ASN A 105 0.04 -4.73 -17.68
N TYR A 106 -0.76 -4.11 -18.56
CA TYR A 106 -0.24 -3.22 -19.58
C TYR A 106 0.51 -2.03 -18.97
N VAL A 107 -0.03 -1.41 -17.92
CA VAL A 107 0.64 -0.33 -17.19
C VAL A 107 1.97 -0.76 -16.55
N LEU A 108 2.13 -2.03 -16.16
CA LEU A 108 3.45 -2.53 -15.72
C LEU A 108 4.49 -2.43 -16.85
N PHE A 109 4.11 -2.71 -18.09
CA PHE A 109 5.03 -2.60 -19.22
C PHE A 109 5.26 -1.15 -19.66
N ILE A 110 4.26 -0.28 -19.53
CA ILE A 110 4.45 1.16 -19.73
C ILE A 110 5.41 1.73 -18.68
N ALA A 111 5.30 1.31 -17.41
CA ALA A 111 6.24 1.69 -16.37
C ALA A 111 7.67 1.23 -16.70
N LEU A 112 7.84 0.00 -17.22
CA LEU A 112 9.13 -0.47 -17.72
C LEU A 112 9.66 0.38 -18.88
N GLU A 113 8.81 0.75 -19.84
CA GLU A 113 9.16 1.66 -20.93
C GLU A 113 9.69 3.01 -20.40
N ARG A 114 9.04 3.57 -19.38
CA ARG A 114 9.52 4.80 -18.70
C ARG A 114 10.86 4.59 -17.99
N VAL A 115 11.06 3.46 -17.33
CA VAL A 115 12.33 3.11 -16.67
C VAL A 115 13.47 3.02 -17.68
N VAL A 116 13.26 2.39 -18.84
CA VAL A 116 14.25 2.33 -19.92
C VAL A 116 14.62 3.74 -20.37
N ASN A 117 13.63 4.63 -20.49
CA ASN A 117 13.85 6.02 -20.88
C ASN A 117 14.50 6.90 -19.80
N LEU A 118 14.74 6.38 -18.59
CA LEU A 118 15.64 7.04 -17.65
C LEU A 118 17.10 7.03 -18.14
N GLN A 119 17.44 6.19 -19.12
CA GLN A 119 18.78 6.12 -19.75
C GLN A 119 19.93 5.85 -18.76
N HIS A 120 19.64 5.18 -17.66
CA HIS A 120 20.65 4.71 -16.71
C HIS A 120 20.80 3.19 -16.81
N PRO A 121 22.02 2.64 -16.99
CA PRO A 121 22.23 1.21 -17.28
C PRO A 121 21.71 0.28 -16.16
N ALA A 122 21.67 0.75 -14.92
CA ALA A 122 21.14 -0.01 -13.78
C ALA A 122 19.61 0.11 -13.57
N ALA A 123 18.91 1.02 -14.25
CA ALA A 123 17.51 1.34 -13.95
C ALA A 123 16.59 0.13 -14.14
N THR A 124 16.72 -0.58 -15.26
CA THR A 124 15.94 -1.80 -15.55
C THR A 124 16.21 -2.92 -14.55
N LYS A 125 17.47 -3.04 -14.08
CA LYS A 125 17.83 -4.03 -13.05
C LYS A 125 17.15 -3.71 -11.72
N VAL A 126 17.18 -2.46 -11.28
CA VAL A 126 16.48 -2.00 -10.07
C VAL A 126 14.98 -2.29 -10.19
N TYR A 127 14.37 -1.93 -11.32
CA TYR A 127 12.95 -2.20 -11.57
C TYR A 127 12.60 -3.69 -11.46
N MET A 128 13.34 -4.54 -12.17
CA MET A 128 13.15 -6.00 -12.15
C MET A 128 13.27 -6.58 -10.73
N GLU A 129 14.33 -6.22 -10.01
CA GLU A 129 14.54 -6.70 -8.64
C GLU A 129 13.39 -6.32 -7.72
N GLN A 130 12.92 -5.07 -7.78
CA GLN A 130 11.85 -4.61 -6.89
C GLN A 130 10.48 -5.16 -7.25
N LEU A 131 10.15 -5.32 -8.53
CA LEU A 131 8.90 -5.97 -8.92
C LEU A 131 8.86 -7.44 -8.50
N LEU A 132 9.99 -8.15 -8.57
CA LEU A 132 10.09 -9.53 -8.09
C LEU A 132 9.87 -9.60 -6.57
N GLU A 133 10.48 -8.71 -5.79
CA GLU A 133 10.24 -8.64 -4.34
C GLU A 133 8.77 -8.31 -4.03
N LEU A 134 8.18 -7.34 -4.73
CA LEU A 134 6.77 -6.97 -4.55
C LEU A 134 5.84 -8.18 -4.76
N HIS A 135 6.05 -8.93 -5.85
CA HIS A 135 5.25 -10.13 -6.13
C HIS A 135 5.53 -11.27 -5.14
N ARG A 136 6.77 -11.41 -4.63
CA ARG A 136 7.08 -12.37 -3.55
C ARG A 136 6.31 -12.01 -2.28
N GLY A 137 6.29 -10.73 -1.90
CA GLY A 137 5.52 -10.25 -0.75
C GLY A 137 4.02 -10.51 -0.92
N GLN A 138 3.45 -10.10 -2.06
CA GLN A 138 2.04 -10.35 -2.37
C GLN A 138 1.70 -11.84 -2.36
N GLY A 139 2.58 -12.68 -2.93
CA GLY A 139 2.40 -14.12 -2.96
C GLY A 139 2.42 -14.76 -1.56
N MET A 140 3.24 -14.25 -0.64
CA MET A 140 3.24 -14.70 0.76
C MET A 140 1.90 -14.41 1.44
N ASP A 141 1.39 -13.17 1.30
CA ASP A 141 0.11 -12.73 1.85
C ASP A 141 -1.05 -13.60 1.37
N ILE A 142 -1.14 -13.80 0.04
CA ILE A 142 -2.14 -14.66 -0.61
C ILE A 142 -1.99 -16.12 -0.14
N PHE A 143 -0.77 -16.65 -0.12
CA PHE A 143 -0.53 -18.04 0.26
C PHE A 143 -1.02 -18.32 1.69
N TRP A 144 -0.69 -17.44 2.64
CA TRP A 144 -1.15 -17.57 4.02
C TRP A 144 -2.67 -17.54 4.10
N ARG A 145 -3.29 -16.52 3.51
CA ARG A 145 -4.74 -16.31 3.48
C ARG A 145 -5.49 -17.51 2.89
N ASP A 146 -5.06 -17.99 1.72
CA ASP A 146 -5.79 -19.02 0.96
C ASP A 146 -5.53 -20.44 1.49
N ASN A 147 -4.44 -20.65 2.23
CA ASN A 147 -4.14 -21.93 2.89
C ASN A 147 -4.45 -21.91 4.40
N PHE A 148 -4.97 -20.79 4.93
CA PHE A 148 -5.28 -20.59 6.35
C PHE A 148 -4.09 -20.87 7.28
N ILE A 149 -2.90 -20.45 6.87
CA ILE A 149 -1.66 -20.57 7.63
C ILE A 149 -1.36 -19.21 8.22
N CYS A 150 -1.58 -19.03 9.52
CA CYS A 150 -1.21 -17.79 10.20
C CYS A 150 0.33 -17.67 10.21
N PRO A 151 0.90 -16.56 9.68
CA PRO A 151 2.34 -16.34 9.74
C PRO A 151 2.80 -16.00 11.15
N SER A 152 4.11 -16.13 11.40
CA SER A 152 4.73 -15.47 12.54
C SER A 152 4.81 -13.95 12.33
N GLU A 153 5.02 -13.19 13.40
CA GLU A 153 5.20 -11.74 13.27
C GLU A 153 6.44 -11.39 12.42
N GLU A 154 7.52 -12.17 12.53
CA GLU A 154 8.74 -11.98 11.73
C GLU A 154 8.54 -12.28 10.25
N ASP A 155 7.74 -13.31 9.94
CA ASP A 155 7.34 -13.60 8.56
C ASP A 155 6.49 -12.45 8.00
N TYR A 156 5.53 -11.95 8.78
CA TYR A 156 4.70 -10.80 8.40
C TYR A 156 5.55 -9.54 8.15
N LYS A 157 6.54 -9.25 9.00
CA LYS A 157 7.51 -8.15 8.79
C LYS A 157 8.25 -8.34 7.46
N THR A 158 8.75 -9.54 7.19
CA THR A 158 9.44 -9.87 5.93
C THR A 158 8.54 -9.67 4.71
N MET A 159 7.30 -10.17 4.77
CA MET A 159 6.30 -9.97 3.72
C MET A 159 6.03 -8.49 3.48
N THR A 160 5.88 -7.72 4.55
CA THR A 160 5.57 -6.28 4.49
C THR A 160 6.70 -5.47 3.85
N ILE A 161 7.96 -5.76 4.23
CA ILE A 161 9.14 -5.14 3.63
C ILE A 161 9.18 -5.40 2.12
N ARG A 162 8.77 -6.59 1.69
CA ARG A 162 8.69 -6.96 0.27
C ARG A 162 7.52 -6.29 -0.46
N LYS A 163 6.30 -6.40 0.06
CA LYS A 163 5.05 -5.90 -0.55
C LYS A 163 5.00 -4.38 -0.56
N THR A 164 5.05 -3.77 0.63
CA THR A 164 4.86 -2.32 0.82
C THR A 164 6.18 -1.57 0.74
N GLY A 165 7.24 -2.12 1.33
CA GLY A 165 8.59 -1.56 1.22
C GLY A 165 9.18 -1.66 -0.19
N GLY A 166 8.76 -2.63 -1.01
CA GLY A 166 9.29 -2.84 -2.37
C GLY A 166 9.09 -1.63 -3.29
N LEU A 167 7.93 -0.98 -3.23
CA LEU A 167 7.66 0.20 -4.06
C LEU A 167 8.40 1.46 -3.55
N PHE A 168 8.57 1.60 -2.23
CA PHE A 168 9.41 2.67 -1.66
C PHE A 168 10.88 2.47 -2.01
N ASN A 169 11.38 1.23 -1.90
CA ASN A 169 12.72 0.86 -2.32
C ASN A 169 12.93 1.12 -3.82
N LEU A 170 11.94 0.82 -4.68
CA LEU A 170 12.02 1.17 -6.10
C LEU A 170 12.23 2.67 -6.29
N ALA A 171 11.39 3.50 -5.68
CA ALA A 171 11.49 4.96 -5.78
C ALA A 171 12.89 5.45 -5.36
N VAL A 172 13.31 5.11 -4.15
CA VAL A 172 14.58 5.57 -3.57
C VAL A 172 15.78 5.02 -4.35
N ARG A 173 15.78 3.75 -4.73
CA ARG A 173 16.88 3.15 -5.50
C ARG A 173 16.99 3.76 -6.89
N LEU A 174 15.87 4.06 -7.57
CA LEU A 174 15.91 4.77 -8.86
C LEU A 174 16.44 6.20 -8.69
N MET A 175 16.03 6.91 -7.63
CA MET A 175 16.53 8.25 -7.34
C MET A 175 18.03 8.24 -7.03
N LYS A 176 18.53 7.25 -6.26
CA LYS A 176 19.96 7.10 -5.95
C LYS A 176 20.83 6.95 -7.19
N LEU A 177 20.32 6.39 -8.30
CA LEU A 177 21.08 6.30 -9.57
C LEU A 177 21.48 7.67 -10.14
N PHE A 178 20.78 8.74 -9.75
CA PHE A 178 21.01 10.10 -10.21
C PHE A 178 21.47 11.04 -9.10
N SER A 179 21.81 10.49 -7.92
CA SER A 179 22.22 11.24 -6.75
C SER A 179 23.69 10.96 -6.43
N THR A 180 24.36 11.92 -5.79
CA THR A 180 25.69 11.72 -5.18
C THR A 180 25.61 11.31 -3.70
N CYS A 181 24.39 11.05 -3.19
CA CYS A 181 24.17 10.68 -1.80
C CYS A 181 24.41 9.19 -1.58
N GLU A 182 25.41 8.87 -0.76
CA GLU A 182 25.81 7.49 -0.46
C GLU A 182 25.05 6.88 0.72
N GLU A 183 24.29 7.68 1.47
CA GLU A 183 23.56 7.24 2.68
C GLU A 183 22.68 6.01 2.42
N ASP A 184 22.67 5.09 3.39
CA ASP A 184 21.80 3.92 3.35
C ASP A 184 20.44 4.23 4.00
N PHE A 185 19.40 4.18 3.18
CA PHE A 185 18.01 4.41 3.59
C PHE A 185 17.26 3.10 3.88
N SER A 186 17.90 1.93 3.75
CA SER A 186 17.22 0.62 3.83
C SER A 186 16.49 0.42 5.15
N SER A 187 17.11 0.80 6.27
CA SER A 187 16.47 0.71 7.60
C SER A 187 15.23 1.60 7.70
N LEU A 188 15.35 2.88 7.32
CA LEU A 188 14.23 3.81 7.33
C LEU A 188 13.09 3.35 6.41
N ILE A 189 13.40 2.87 5.20
CA ILE A 189 12.39 2.36 4.26
C ILE A 189 11.68 1.12 4.82
N ALA A 190 12.42 0.21 5.46
CA ALA A 190 11.82 -0.96 6.11
C ALA A 190 10.87 -0.55 7.25
N THR A 191 11.30 0.37 8.11
CA THR A 191 10.48 0.89 9.22
C THR A 191 9.23 1.61 8.70
N LEU A 192 9.37 2.49 7.70
CA LEU A 192 8.24 3.16 7.07
C LEU A 192 7.29 2.14 6.43
N GLY A 193 7.81 1.19 5.64
CA GLY A 193 7.01 0.16 5.00
C GLY A 193 6.19 -0.65 6.00
N LEU A 194 6.80 -1.03 7.12
CA LEU A 194 6.13 -1.72 8.21
C LEU A 194 5.08 -0.86 8.90
N TYR A 195 5.41 0.39 9.22
CA TYR A 195 4.49 1.35 9.81
C TYR A 195 3.26 1.57 8.92
N PHE A 196 3.46 1.78 7.61
CA PHE A 196 2.37 1.99 6.65
C PHE A 196 1.42 0.80 6.57
N GLN A 197 1.96 -0.43 6.54
CA GLN A 197 1.13 -1.63 6.45
C GLN A 197 0.37 -1.90 7.74
N ILE A 198 1.05 -1.88 8.90
CA ILE A 198 0.39 -2.12 10.19
C ILE A 198 -0.67 -1.04 10.44
N ARG A 199 -0.40 0.20 10.04
CA ARG A 199 -1.37 1.28 10.14
C ARG A 199 -2.58 1.01 9.24
N ASP A 200 -2.39 0.56 8.00
CA ASP A 200 -3.50 0.22 7.10
C ASP A 200 -4.35 -0.92 7.66
N ASP A 201 -3.71 -1.99 8.15
CA ASP A 201 -4.34 -3.13 8.81
C ASP A 201 -5.16 -2.71 10.05
N TYR A 202 -4.58 -1.85 10.90
CA TYR A 202 -5.27 -1.30 12.07
C TYR A 202 -6.50 -0.49 11.64
N CYS A 203 -6.30 0.45 10.70
CA CYS A 203 -7.36 1.35 10.25
C CYS A 203 -8.51 0.60 9.55
N ASN A 204 -8.22 -0.48 8.80
CA ASN A 204 -9.24 -1.33 8.17
C ASN A 204 -10.24 -1.89 9.19
N LEU A 205 -9.75 -2.25 10.39
CA LEU A 205 -10.54 -2.91 11.42
C LEU A 205 -11.19 -1.97 12.43
N CYS A 206 -10.67 -0.74 12.62
CA CYS A 206 -11.14 0.14 13.72
C CYS A 206 -11.60 1.54 13.30
N LEU A 207 -11.34 2.02 12.06
CA LEU A 207 -11.71 3.39 11.66
C LEU A 207 -12.97 3.45 10.80
N SER A 208 -13.85 4.40 11.15
CA SER A 208 -15.05 4.72 10.37
C SER A 208 -14.75 5.26 8.97
N GLU A 209 -13.76 6.14 8.83
CA GLU A 209 -13.31 6.65 7.52
C GLU A 209 -12.92 5.50 6.57
N TYR A 210 -12.37 4.41 7.09
CA TYR A 210 -11.99 3.24 6.29
C TYR A 210 -13.20 2.40 5.88
N THR A 211 -14.22 2.35 6.73
CA THR A 211 -15.51 1.70 6.40
C THR A 211 -16.15 2.35 5.16
N GLU A 212 -16.07 3.68 5.06
CA GLU A 212 -16.57 4.42 3.89
C GLU A 212 -15.72 4.16 2.62
N ASN A 213 -14.42 3.93 2.78
CA ASN A 213 -13.49 3.79 1.66
C ASN A 213 -13.37 2.38 1.06
N LYS A 214 -13.44 1.33 1.89
CA LYS A 214 -13.16 -0.07 1.53
C LYS A 214 -14.32 -1.03 1.85
N SER A 215 -15.28 -0.64 2.70
CA SER A 215 -16.29 -1.47 3.39
C SER A 215 -15.89 -1.88 4.82
N TYR A 216 -16.89 -2.22 5.64
CA TYR A 216 -16.70 -2.50 7.07
C TYR A 216 -15.83 -3.75 7.29
N CYS A 217 -14.64 -3.57 7.87
CA CYS A 217 -13.68 -4.65 8.18
C CYS A 217 -13.46 -5.60 6.99
N GLU A 218 -13.02 -5.05 5.85
CA GLU A 218 -12.84 -5.80 4.61
C GLU A 218 -11.82 -6.94 4.77
N ASP A 219 -10.76 -6.74 5.56
CA ASP A 219 -9.74 -7.78 5.85
C ASP A 219 -10.37 -9.08 6.38
N LEU A 220 -11.48 -8.99 7.13
CA LEU A 220 -12.22 -10.16 7.62
C LEU A 220 -13.00 -10.89 6.52
N THR A 221 -13.53 -10.15 5.54
CA THR A 221 -14.16 -10.74 4.35
C THR A 221 -13.13 -11.37 3.43
N GLU A 222 -11.96 -10.74 3.30
CA GLU A 222 -10.84 -11.29 2.55
C GLU A 222 -10.29 -12.57 3.22
N GLY A 223 -10.46 -12.70 4.55
CA GLY A 223 -9.89 -13.78 5.36
C GLY A 223 -8.40 -13.57 5.62
N LYS A 224 -7.94 -12.32 5.55
CA LYS A 224 -6.54 -11.92 5.61
C LYS A 224 -5.98 -12.03 7.03
N PHE A 225 -4.70 -12.38 7.13
CA PHE A 225 -3.96 -12.36 8.39
C PHE A 225 -3.32 -10.99 8.59
N SER A 226 -4.14 -9.98 8.91
CA SER A 226 -3.64 -8.64 9.23
C SER A 226 -2.98 -8.60 10.62
N PHE A 227 -2.18 -7.56 10.90
CA PHE A 227 -1.34 -7.53 12.11
C PHE A 227 -2.12 -7.76 13.43
N PRO A 228 -3.28 -7.12 13.68
CA PRO A 228 -4.06 -7.37 14.90
C PRO A 228 -4.57 -8.81 15.00
N ILE A 229 -4.89 -9.43 13.85
CA ILE A 229 -5.37 -10.80 13.74
C ILE A 229 -4.24 -11.80 14.03
N ILE A 230 -3.04 -11.56 13.48
CA ILE A 230 -1.86 -12.37 13.76
C ILE A 230 -1.58 -12.37 15.26
N HIS A 231 -1.54 -11.19 15.90
CA HIS A 231 -1.35 -11.09 17.34
C HIS A 231 -2.42 -11.88 18.12
N ALA A 232 -3.70 -11.76 17.75
CA ALA A 232 -4.77 -12.49 18.44
C ALA A 232 -4.59 -14.00 18.37
N LEU A 233 -4.27 -14.53 17.18
CA LEU A 233 -4.09 -15.97 16.95
C LEU A 233 -2.84 -16.51 17.65
N THR A 234 -1.76 -15.72 17.75
CA THR A 234 -0.52 -16.15 18.41
C THR A 234 -0.59 -16.03 19.93
N SER A 235 -1.22 -14.99 20.46
CA SER A 235 -1.38 -14.78 21.91
C SER A 235 -2.47 -15.65 22.54
N ASN A 236 -3.44 -16.13 21.76
CA ASN A 236 -4.55 -16.95 22.22
C ASN A 236 -4.71 -18.23 21.37
N PRO A 237 -3.74 -19.16 21.38
CA PRO A 237 -3.72 -20.32 20.48
C PRO A 237 -4.86 -21.33 20.70
N ASP A 238 -5.49 -21.31 21.88
CA ASP A 238 -6.64 -22.16 22.19
C ASP A 238 -7.97 -21.64 21.59
N ASP A 239 -8.02 -20.35 21.19
CA ASP A 239 -9.19 -19.79 20.52
C ASP A 239 -9.24 -20.22 19.05
N ARG A 240 -10.32 -20.91 18.68
CA ARG A 240 -10.59 -21.29 17.27
C ARG A 240 -11.60 -20.38 16.59
N GLN A 241 -12.10 -19.36 17.27
CA GLN A 241 -13.20 -18.54 16.76
C GLN A 241 -12.70 -17.61 15.66
N ILE A 242 -11.61 -16.87 15.88
CA ILE A 242 -11.06 -15.93 14.90
C ILE A 242 -10.69 -16.64 13.60
N ILE A 243 -9.95 -17.75 13.67
CA ILE A 243 -9.55 -18.49 12.47
C ILE A 243 -10.75 -19.06 11.70
N ASN A 244 -11.82 -19.49 12.40
CA ASN A 244 -13.03 -19.96 11.74
C ASN A 244 -13.81 -18.82 11.08
N ILE A 245 -13.82 -17.62 11.67
CA ILE A 245 -14.43 -16.42 11.05
C ILE A 245 -13.69 -16.06 9.75
N LEU A 246 -12.35 -16.06 9.76
CA LEU A 246 -11.55 -15.78 8.56
C LEU A 246 -11.81 -16.80 7.45
N ARG A 247 -11.92 -18.09 7.82
CA ARG A 247 -12.25 -19.18 6.88
C ARG A 247 -13.60 -19.00 6.20
N GLN A 248 -14.56 -18.38 6.89
CA GLN A 248 -15.88 -18.13 6.32
C GLN A 248 -15.88 -17.02 5.27
N ARG A 249 -14.88 -16.14 5.25
CA ARG A 249 -14.84 -14.95 4.36
C ARG A 249 -16.17 -14.18 4.41
N THR A 250 -16.67 -14.02 5.63
CA THR A 250 -18.05 -13.61 5.86
C THR A 250 -18.28 -12.16 5.45
N LYS A 251 -19.48 -11.88 4.93
CA LYS A 251 -20.00 -10.53 4.71
C LYS A 251 -20.96 -10.09 5.81
N ASP A 252 -21.24 -10.97 6.78
CA ASP A 252 -22.15 -10.70 7.89
C ASP A 252 -21.51 -9.71 8.88
N ILE A 253 -22.21 -8.59 9.09
CA ILE A 253 -21.75 -7.49 9.94
C ILE A 253 -21.68 -7.90 11.42
N GLU A 254 -22.60 -8.74 11.90
CA GLU A 254 -22.62 -9.18 13.30
C GLU A 254 -21.46 -10.12 13.59
N VAL A 255 -21.14 -11.02 12.64
CA VAL A 255 -19.96 -11.91 12.76
C VAL A 255 -18.67 -11.09 12.77
N LYS A 256 -18.57 -10.08 11.90
CA LYS A 256 -17.42 -9.15 11.89
C LYS A 256 -17.31 -8.39 13.20
N ARG A 257 -18.40 -7.79 13.70
CA ARG A 257 -18.42 -7.07 14.98
C ARG A 257 -18.02 -7.98 16.15
N TYR A 258 -18.46 -9.23 16.14
CA TYR A 258 -18.04 -10.21 17.14
C TYR A 258 -16.52 -10.46 17.08
N CYS A 259 -15.95 -10.60 15.89
CA CYS A 259 -14.50 -10.74 15.70
C CYS A 259 -13.74 -9.52 16.26
N ILE A 260 -14.18 -8.30 15.95
CA ILE A 260 -13.58 -7.06 16.48
C ILE A 260 -13.57 -7.05 18.03
N LYS A 261 -14.67 -7.47 18.66
CA LYS A 261 -14.73 -7.60 20.14
C LYS A 261 -13.75 -8.63 20.68
N LEU A 262 -13.50 -9.73 19.97
CA LEU A 262 -12.47 -10.70 20.35
C LEU A 262 -11.07 -10.09 20.24
N LEU A 263 -10.78 -9.34 19.18
CA LEU A 263 -9.50 -8.65 18.99
C LEU A 263 -9.24 -7.64 20.13
N GLU A 264 -10.25 -6.88 20.55
CA GLU A 264 -10.13 -5.97 21.70
C GLU A 264 -9.93 -6.74 23.00
N LYS A 265 -10.73 -7.79 23.25
CA LYS A 265 -10.60 -8.66 24.45
C LYS A 265 -9.20 -9.27 24.56
N PHE A 266 -8.60 -9.67 23.44
CA PHE A 266 -7.25 -10.23 23.39
C PHE A 266 -6.15 -9.16 23.42
N GLY A 267 -6.50 -7.88 23.49
CA GLY A 267 -5.56 -6.77 23.55
C GLY A 267 -4.83 -6.50 22.23
N SER A 268 -5.30 -7.06 21.11
CA SER A 268 -4.62 -6.94 19.81
C SER A 268 -4.57 -5.51 19.30
N PHE A 269 -5.63 -4.73 19.48
CA PHE A 269 -5.62 -3.32 19.09
C PHE A 269 -4.64 -2.50 19.93
N LYS A 270 -4.61 -2.72 21.25
CA LYS A 270 -3.62 -2.07 22.13
C LYS A 270 -2.19 -2.46 21.74
N TYR A 271 -1.92 -3.75 21.50
CA TYR A 271 -0.63 -4.22 21.03
C TYR A 271 -0.22 -3.52 19.72
N THR A 272 -1.15 -3.46 18.77
CA THR A 272 -0.91 -2.83 17.46
C THR A 272 -0.58 -1.35 17.58
N ARG A 273 -1.29 -0.60 18.44
CA ARG A 273 -0.99 0.81 18.72
C ARG A 273 0.41 0.99 19.31
N ASN A 274 0.79 0.18 20.28
CA ASN A 274 2.14 0.24 20.88
C ASN A 274 3.23 0.00 19.83
N VAL A 275 3.04 -0.97 18.94
CA VAL A 275 3.98 -1.26 17.83
C VAL A 275 4.04 -0.07 16.85
N LEU A 276 2.91 0.57 16.54
CA LEU A 276 2.89 1.77 15.71
C LEU A 276 3.64 2.96 16.36
N GLU A 277 3.50 3.15 17.68
CA GLU A 277 4.26 4.17 18.42
C GLU A 277 5.77 3.91 18.41
N GLU A 278 6.17 2.64 18.57
CA GLU A 278 7.57 2.21 18.51
C GLU A 278 8.16 2.44 17.10
N LEU A 279 7.40 2.09 16.06
CA LEU A 279 7.81 2.29 14.67
C LEU A 279 7.90 3.77 14.29
N ASP A 280 6.96 4.62 14.74
CA ASP A 280 7.05 6.07 14.56
C ASP A 280 8.30 6.64 15.25
N SER A 281 8.56 6.21 16.49
CA SER A 281 9.75 6.62 17.25
C SER A 281 11.04 6.18 16.55
N THR A 282 11.09 4.94 16.07
CA THR A 282 12.22 4.39 15.32
C THR A 282 12.44 5.14 14.01
N ALA A 283 11.37 5.45 13.27
CA ALA A 283 11.45 6.21 12.03
C ALA A 283 12.01 7.62 12.28
N ARG A 284 11.56 8.29 13.35
CA ARG A 284 12.07 9.62 13.72
C ARG A 284 13.53 9.60 14.13
N ALA A 285 13.95 8.60 14.92
CA ALA A 285 15.35 8.42 15.29
C ALA A 285 16.24 8.20 14.06
N GLU A 286 15.79 7.38 13.09
CA GLU A 286 16.52 7.18 11.82
C GLU A 286 16.55 8.46 10.97
N ILE A 287 15.48 9.25 10.95
CA ILE A 287 15.47 10.55 10.27
C ILE A 287 16.51 11.50 10.89
N GLU A 288 16.59 11.56 12.21
CA GLU A 288 17.59 12.37 12.92
C GLU A 288 19.02 11.87 12.63
N ARG A 289 19.24 10.54 12.65
CA ARG A 289 20.52 9.91 12.31
C ARG A 289 20.99 10.30 10.90
N LEU A 290 20.05 10.42 9.95
CA LEU A 290 20.30 10.82 8.56
C LEU A 290 20.40 12.36 8.38
N GLY A 291 20.56 13.13 9.45
CA GLY A 291 20.74 14.59 9.41
C GLY A 291 19.44 15.39 9.37
N GLY A 292 18.30 14.76 9.68
CA GLY A 292 16.99 15.39 9.77
C GLY A 292 16.29 15.57 8.42
N ASN A 293 14.95 15.59 8.44
CA ASN A 293 14.12 15.80 7.26
C ASN A 293 12.73 16.34 7.64
N PRO A 294 12.50 17.66 7.55
CA PRO A 294 11.26 18.27 8.03
C PRO A 294 10.03 17.82 7.21
N ILE A 295 10.23 17.48 5.92
CA ILE A 295 9.15 17.01 5.05
C ILE A 295 8.68 15.63 5.52
N LEU A 296 9.61 14.72 5.80
CA LEU A 296 9.28 13.37 6.25
C LEU A 296 8.67 13.37 7.67
N VAL A 297 9.17 14.22 8.57
CA VAL A 297 8.59 14.41 9.91
C VAL A 297 7.13 14.86 9.80
N LYS A 298 6.84 15.83 8.93
CA LYS A 298 5.45 16.29 8.70
C LYS A 298 4.55 15.17 8.16
N ILE A 299 5.07 14.32 7.27
CA ILE A 299 4.32 13.15 6.77
C ILE A 299 3.99 12.20 7.92
N LEU A 300 4.95 11.91 8.81
CA LEU A 300 4.70 11.08 9.98
C LEU A 300 3.65 11.69 10.91
N ASP A 301 3.69 13.01 11.13
CA ASP A 301 2.68 13.71 11.93
C ASP A 301 1.28 13.61 11.31
N GLU A 302 1.15 13.78 9.99
CA GLU A 302 -0.12 13.59 9.27
C GLU A 302 -0.65 12.16 9.40
N LEU A 303 0.24 11.17 9.54
CA LEU A 303 -0.14 9.76 9.63
C LEU A 303 -0.58 9.33 11.03
N LYS A 304 -0.37 10.13 12.08
CA LYS A 304 -0.80 9.83 13.46
C LYS A 304 -2.31 9.97 13.70
N ASN A 305 -3.10 10.26 12.66
CA ASN A 305 -4.55 10.40 12.78
C ASN A 305 -5.28 9.11 13.27
N TRP A 306 -4.61 7.96 13.29
CA TRP A 306 -5.13 6.72 13.87
C TRP A 306 -5.17 6.75 15.42
N ASP A 307 -4.41 7.65 16.06
CA ASP A 307 -4.33 7.82 17.53
C ASP A 307 -5.44 8.75 18.08
N THR A 308 -6.56 8.87 17.35
CA THR A 308 -7.69 9.68 17.80
C THR A 308 -8.57 8.89 18.77
N LYS A 309 -9.20 9.57 19.74
CA LYS A 309 -10.12 8.95 20.72
C LYS A 309 -11.25 8.13 20.06
N ASP A 310 -11.60 8.43 18.81
CA ASP A 310 -12.63 7.72 18.05
C ASP A 310 -12.17 6.38 17.47
N ALA A 311 -10.87 6.09 17.43
CA ALA A 311 -10.35 4.77 17.00
C ALA A 311 -10.70 3.62 17.97
N SER A 312 -11.27 3.96 19.14
CA SER A 312 -11.78 3.02 20.13
C SER A 312 -13.28 2.78 20.03
N LYS A 313 -13.96 3.30 19.00
CA LYS A 313 -15.41 3.15 18.81
C LYS A 313 -15.73 2.30 17.58
N ASP A 314 -16.79 1.51 17.66
CA ASP A 314 -17.37 0.78 16.55
C ASP A 314 -17.73 1.78 15.43
N PRO A 315 -17.15 1.61 14.23
CA PRO A 315 -17.38 2.47 13.06
C PRO A 315 -18.85 2.70 12.67
N LEU A 316 -19.72 1.74 12.93
CA LEU A 316 -21.13 1.75 12.52
C LEU A 316 -22.05 2.29 13.61
N THR A 317 -21.76 1.99 14.87
CA THR A 317 -22.65 2.36 16.00
C THR A 317 -22.13 3.54 16.82
N GLY A 318 -20.85 3.88 16.70
CA GLY A 318 -20.19 4.91 17.51
C GLY A 318 -20.01 4.55 18.99
N THR A 319 -20.30 3.30 19.39
CA THR A 319 -20.10 2.80 20.76
C THR A 319 -18.67 2.37 20.97
N PHE A 320 -18.09 2.54 22.17
CA PHE A 320 -16.75 2.02 22.47
C PHE A 320 -16.66 0.50 22.24
N LEU A 321 -15.56 0.07 21.64
CA LEU A 321 -15.22 -1.33 21.34
C LEU A 321 -14.95 -2.14 22.61
#